data_AF-A0A8C4ND11-F1
#
_entry.id   AF-A0A8C4ND11-F1
#
_cell.length_a   1.000
_cell.length_b   1.000
_cell.length_c   1.000
_cell.angle_alpha   90.00
_cell.angle_beta   90.00
_cell.angle_gamma   90.00
#
_symmetry.space_group_name_H-M   'P 1'
#
loop_
_entity.id
_entity.type
_entity.pdbx_description
1 polymer ?
#
loop_
_entity_poly.entity_id
_entity_poly.type
_entity_poly.pdbx_seq_one_letter_code
_entity_poly.pdbx_strand_id
1 'polypeptide(L)'
;MRQRESVLVQENGDFTARARSLERSCHEAEVARMQVDRRLQDEQAQRQHFEQLSRQLQKRTLLLKKERDGMRDILESYDADFTLAGCSPQLIRRTNEAEASAQRLRVHVQEIEGQLSEAWEESNRFRQKVYSLETELAEVKNQWVTSEGDKFCKEEGEKLRKKVEELEMERQKLEEEKQVLKEQVEDLKLLQGACNSNKERIFHLLENPASAALQQNRVRATELQTECDNLRECIRAFEAGNCTSGTLSDLPPPREVSELQKQLDSMLLRNQRLKEVCQKKIQEFRTICYILFGYMVDVQLDGQYKLSSMYAEQKADSLVFKVGTGGGEHVDRVWSSRGGGTQSTFPVFAANNRAGKWSAAARDGVFQVGGGLAAYRAPSSPPKELPRVPQRTHTGPVQPTDLHVIHTAAQVSARSP
;
A
#
# COMPACT_ATOMS: atom_id res chain seq x y z
N MET A 1 -84.12 77.87 -160.61
CA MET A 1 -84.30 76.40 -160.51
C MET A 1 -83.05 75.73 -159.96
N ARG A 2 -81.89 75.75 -160.64
CA ARG A 2 -80.67 75.02 -160.20
C ARG A 2 -80.17 75.30 -158.77
N GLN A 3 -80.20 76.54 -158.28
CA GLN A 3 -79.74 76.85 -156.91
C GLN A 3 -80.63 76.23 -155.83
N ARG A 4 -81.96 76.22 -156.03
CA ARG A 4 -82.91 75.64 -155.09
C ARG A 4 -82.77 74.11 -155.03
N GLU A 5 -82.48 73.48 -156.16
CA GLU A 5 -82.18 72.04 -156.23
C GLU A 5 -80.87 71.70 -155.50
N SER A 6 -79.81 72.50 -155.68
CA SER A 6 -78.54 72.29 -154.97
C SER A 6 -78.69 72.41 -153.44
N VAL A 7 -79.48 73.38 -152.97
CA VAL A 7 -79.75 73.56 -151.52
C VAL A 7 -80.52 72.36 -150.98
N LEU A 8 -81.54 71.88 -151.67
CA LEU A 8 -82.31 70.70 -151.24
C LEU A 8 -81.46 69.41 -151.22
N VAL A 9 -80.54 69.24 -152.17
CA VAL A 9 -79.61 68.10 -152.18
C VAL A 9 -78.64 68.17 -151.00
N GLN A 10 -78.14 69.37 -150.67
CA GLN A 10 -77.27 69.57 -149.51
C GLN A 10 -78.04 69.34 -148.20
N GLU A 11 -79.23 69.91 -148.05
CA GLU A 11 -80.10 69.71 -146.89
C GLU A 11 -80.44 68.22 -146.70
N ASN A 12 -80.78 67.49 -147.78
CA ASN A 12 -80.98 66.05 -147.72
C ASN A 12 -79.71 65.27 -147.33
N GLY A 13 -78.53 65.70 -147.82
CA GLY A 13 -77.25 65.15 -147.39
C GLY A 13 -77.00 65.35 -145.88
N ASP A 14 -77.28 66.55 -145.38
CA ASP A 14 -77.13 66.89 -143.97
C ASP A 14 -78.14 66.13 -143.08
N PHE A 15 -79.40 66.01 -143.52
CA PHE A 15 -80.41 65.22 -142.80
C PHE A 15 -80.05 63.73 -142.76
N THR A 16 -79.56 63.15 -143.85
CA THR A 16 -79.13 61.74 -143.88
C THR A 16 -77.88 61.49 -143.05
N ALA A 17 -76.91 62.41 -143.05
CA ALA A 17 -75.74 62.34 -142.19
C ALA A 17 -76.10 62.43 -140.70
N ARG A 18 -77.03 63.34 -140.35
CA ARG A 18 -77.57 63.47 -138.99
C ARG A 18 -78.33 62.23 -138.56
N ALA A 19 -79.19 61.67 -139.41
CA ALA A 19 -79.93 60.43 -139.14
C ALA A 19 -78.96 59.25 -138.85
N ARG A 20 -77.96 59.03 -139.71
CA ARG A 20 -76.94 57.99 -139.49
C ARG A 20 -76.06 58.24 -138.24
N SER A 21 -75.82 59.50 -137.88
CA SER A 21 -75.09 59.83 -136.65
C SER A 21 -75.94 59.54 -135.41
N LEU A 22 -77.24 59.86 -135.46
CA LEU A 22 -78.19 59.53 -134.39
C LEU A 22 -78.39 58.02 -134.27
N GLU A 23 -78.52 57.29 -135.38
CA GLU A 23 -78.61 55.82 -135.38
C GLU A 23 -77.37 55.17 -134.75
N ARG A 24 -76.16 55.65 -135.08
CA ARG A 24 -74.92 55.19 -134.45
C ARG A 24 -74.91 55.50 -132.95
N SER A 25 -75.29 56.73 -132.56
CA SER A 25 -75.35 57.11 -131.15
C SER A 25 -76.40 56.29 -130.38
N CYS A 26 -77.56 56.02 -130.97
CA CYS A 26 -78.58 55.13 -130.41
C CYS A 26 -78.04 53.71 -130.26
N HIS A 27 -77.36 53.16 -131.28
CA HIS A 27 -76.77 51.83 -131.21
C HIS A 27 -75.66 51.73 -130.14
N GLU A 28 -74.78 52.72 -130.06
CA GLU A 28 -73.75 52.81 -129.02
C GLU A 28 -74.37 52.87 -127.62
N ALA A 29 -75.44 53.66 -127.44
CA ALA A 29 -76.19 53.73 -126.18
C ALA A 29 -76.89 52.40 -125.85
N GLU A 30 -77.44 51.68 -126.84
CA GLU A 30 -78.05 50.36 -126.65
C GLU A 30 -77.01 49.31 -126.23
N VAL A 31 -75.84 49.29 -126.86
CA VAL A 31 -74.75 48.39 -126.47
C VAL A 31 -74.25 48.72 -125.07
N ALA A 32 -74.08 50.00 -124.73
CA ALA A 32 -73.72 50.43 -123.38
C ALA A 32 -74.79 50.01 -122.35
N ARG A 33 -76.08 50.17 -122.67
CA ARG A 33 -77.20 49.71 -121.84
C ARG A 33 -77.12 48.20 -121.60
N MET A 34 -76.93 47.40 -122.65
CA MET A 34 -76.78 45.95 -122.53
C MET A 34 -75.57 45.54 -121.67
N GLN A 35 -74.45 46.28 -121.76
CA GLN A 35 -73.28 46.01 -120.90
C GLN A 35 -73.57 46.34 -119.43
N VAL A 36 -74.27 47.44 -119.15
CA VAL A 36 -74.69 47.81 -117.79
C VAL A 36 -75.69 46.79 -117.24
N ASP A 37 -76.64 46.33 -118.05
CA ASP A 37 -77.63 45.33 -117.65
C ASP A 37 -76.95 43.99 -117.27
N ARG A 38 -75.96 43.55 -118.05
CA ARG A 38 -75.16 42.35 -117.71
C ARG A 38 -74.41 42.52 -116.38
N ARG A 39 -73.73 43.66 -116.19
CA ARG A 39 -73.04 43.96 -114.91
C ARG A 39 -74.01 44.00 -113.74
N LEU A 40 -75.21 44.58 -113.94
CA LEU A 40 -76.24 44.63 -112.91
C LEU A 40 -76.72 43.22 -112.54
N GLN A 41 -76.89 42.33 -113.52
CA GLN A 41 -77.26 40.93 -113.28
C GLN A 41 -76.17 40.17 -112.51
N ASP A 42 -74.90 40.36 -112.89
CA ASP A 42 -73.77 39.73 -112.19
C ASP A 42 -73.68 40.21 -110.73
N GLU A 43 -73.80 41.53 -110.50
CA GLU A 43 -73.84 42.12 -109.15
C GLU A 43 -75.06 41.64 -108.34
N GLN A 44 -76.23 41.49 -108.98
CA GLN A 44 -77.42 40.93 -108.32
C GLN A 44 -77.20 39.46 -107.91
N ALA A 45 -76.59 38.65 -108.78
CA ALA A 45 -76.26 37.27 -108.46
C ALA A 45 -75.23 37.18 -107.32
N GLN A 46 -74.21 38.04 -107.33
CA GLN A 46 -73.22 38.13 -106.24
C GLN A 46 -73.87 38.57 -104.91
N ARG A 47 -74.76 39.58 -104.93
CA ARG A 47 -75.51 40.01 -103.74
C ARG A 47 -76.35 38.88 -103.17
N GLN A 48 -77.07 38.14 -104.02
CA GLN A 48 -77.86 36.99 -103.57
C GLN A 48 -76.97 35.90 -102.94
N HIS A 49 -75.81 35.61 -103.53
CA HIS A 49 -74.85 34.67 -102.96
C HIS A 49 -74.32 35.13 -101.58
N PHE A 50 -73.92 36.39 -101.46
CA PHE A 50 -73.47 36.95 -100.17
C PHE A 50 -74.57 37.02 -99.12
N GLU A 51 -75.82 37.30 -99.51
CA GLU A 51 -76.96 37.25 -98.60
C GLU A 51 -77.21 35.84 -98.07
N GLN A 52 -77.15 34.82 -98.93
CA GLN A 52 -77.28 33.42 -98.51
C GLN A 52 -76.15 33.02 -97.55
N LEU A 53 -74.91 33.37 -97.89
CA LEU A 53 -73.75 33.13 -97.03
C LEU A 53 -73.86 33.85 -95.68
N SER A 54 -74.28 35.12 -95.69
CA SER A 54 -74.51 35.90 -94.47
C SER A 54 -75.56 35.23 -93.58
N ARG A 55 -76.69 34.77 -94.15
CA ARG A 55 -77.72 34.03 -93.41
C ARG A 55 -77.17 32.71 -92.83
N GLN A 56 -76.32 31.99 -93.56
CA GLN A 56 -75.68 30.76 -93.05
C GLN A 56 -74.72 31.04 -91.89
N LEU A 57 -73.87 32.07 -92.01
CA LEU A 57 -72.94 32.47 -90.96
C LEU A 57 -73.64 33.00 -89.71
N GLN A 58 -74.74 33.74 -89.87
CA GLN A 58 -75.58 34.20 -88.76
C GLN A 58 -76.18 33.01 -87.98
N LYS A 59 -76.68 31.98 -88.68
CA LYS A 59 -77.17 30.74 -88.05
C LYS A 59 -76.06 30.02 -87.27
N ARG A 60 -74.87 29.86 -87.88
CA ARG A 60 -73.72 29.23 -87.22
C ARG A 60 -73.28 30.00 -85.96
N THR A 61 -73.23 31.32 -86.04
CA THR A 61 -72.88 32.19 -84.90
C THR A 61 -73.89 32.07 -83.76
N LEU A 62 -75.20 31.97 -84.07
CA LEU A 62 -76.22 31.77 -83.06
C LEU A 62 -76.07 30.42 -82.34
N LEU A 63 -75.79 29.34 -83.08
CA LEU A 63 -75.58 28.02 -82.50
C LEU A 63 -74.37 28.00 -81.56
N LEU A 64 -73.23 28.55 -81.99
CA LEU A 64 -72.04 28.66 -81.15
C LEU A 64 -72.27 29.48 -79.87
N LYS A 65 -73.07 30.55 -79.94
CA LYS A 65 -73.46 31.31 -78.75
C LYS A 65 -74.27 30.45 -77.78
N LYS A 66 -75.27 29.70 -78.29
CA LYS A 66 -76.07 28.79 -77.47
C LYS A 66 -75.23 27.67 -76.84
N GLU A 67 -74.28 27.11 -77.57
CA GLU A 67 -73.37 26.09 -77.04
C GLU A 67 -72.48 26.66 -75.93
N ARG A 68 -71.87 27.83 -76.16
CA ARG A 68 -71.08 28.53 -75.14
C ARG A 68 -71.90 28.84 -73.89
N ASP A 69 -73.11 29.35 -74.08
CA ASP A 69 -74.00 29.70 -72.95
C ASP A 69 -74.42 28.44 -72.19
N GLY A 70 -74.76 27.35 -72.88
CA GLY A 70 -75.03 26.07 -72.24
C GLY A 70 -73.83 25.51 -71.45
N MET A 71 -72.60 25.61 -71.97
CA MET A 71 -71.40 25.22 -71.22
C MET A 71 -71.17 26.10 -69.98
N ARG A 72 -71.43 27.41 -70.10
CA ARG A 72 -71.35 28.34 -68.97
C ARG A 72 -72.38 27.99 -67.90
N ASP A 73 -73.64 27.75 -68.27
CA ASP A 73 -74.71 27.39 -67.33
C ASP A 73 -74.37 26.08 -66.58
N ILE A 74 -73.77 25.10 -67.27
CA ILE A 74 -73.28 23.86 -66.64
C ILE A 74 -72.18 24.18 -65.61
N LEU A 75 -71.18 24.98 -65.96
CA LEU A 75 -70.11 25.35 -65.02
C LEU A 75 -70.66 26.14 -63.83
N GLU A 76 -71.55 27.10 -64.08
CA GLU A 76 -72.23 27.86 -63.03
C GLU A 76 -73.03 26.94 -62.10
N SER A 77 -73.65 25.88 -62.61
CA SER A 77 -74.33 24.87 -61.77
C SER A 77 -73.35 24.07 -60.89
N TYR A 78 -72.17 23.69 -61.41
CA TYR A 78 -71.14 23.04 -60.59
C TYR A 78 -70.54 23.98 -59.54
N ASP A 79 -70.34 25.26 -59.86
CA ASP A 79 -69.87 26.26 -58.91
C ASP A 79 -70.94 26.54 -57.84
N ALA A 80 -72.22 26.60 -58.22
CA ALA A 80 -73.35 26.72 -57.31
C ALA A 80 -73.47 25.48 -56.41
N ASP A 81 -73.35 24.27 -56.95
CA ASP A 81 -73.36 23.03 -56.17
C ASP A 81 -72.10 22.89 -55.31
N PHE A 82 -70.94 23.36 -55.74
CA PHE A 82 -69.73 23.40 -54.90
C PHE A 82 -69.90 24.37 -53.73
N THR A 83 -70.54 25.52 -53.96
CA THR A 83 -70.79 26.52 -52.91
C THR A 83 -71.95 26.15 -51.98
N LEU A 84 -73.01 25.49 -52.47
CA LEU A 84 -74.17 25.04 -51.68
C LEU A 84 -74.00 23.66 -51.05
N ALA A 85 -73.32 22.72 -51.71
CA ALA A 85 -73.11 21.35 -51.25
C ALA A 85 -71.70 21.08 -50.65
N GLY A 86 -70.73 21.97 -50.85
CA GLY A 86 -69.36 21.81 -50.33
C GLY A 86 -69.11 22.34 -48.91
N CYS A 87 -70.00 23.18 -48.38
CA CYS A 87 -69.87 23.76 -47.05
C CYS A 87 -71.14 23.57 -46.24
N SER A 88 -71.35 22.37 -45.69
CA SER A 88 -72.30 22.23 -44.57
C SER A 88 -71.96 23.30 -43.52
N PRO A 89 -72.92 24.06 -42.99
CA PRO A 89 -72.69 25.03 -41.90
C PRO A 89 -71.96 24.41 -40.71
N GLN A 90 -72.09 23.09 -40.52
CA GLN A 90 -71.36 22.33 -39.51
C GLN A 90 -69.88 22.15 -39.85
N LEU A 91 -69.52 21.99 -41.13
CA LEU A 91 -68.13 21.88 -41.57
C LEU A 91 -67.42 23.22 -41.41
N ILE A 92 -68.04 24.33 -41.85
CA ILE A 92 -67.51 25.69 -41.65
C ILE A 92 -67.25 25.97 -40.16
N ARG A 93 -68.21 25.62 -39.29
CA ARG A 93 -68.04 25.77 -37.84
C ARG A 93 -66.85 24.97 -37.31
N ARG A 94 -66.71 23.70 -37.72
CA ARG A 94 -65.58 22.86 -37.31
C ARG A 94 -64.24 23.37 -37.82
N THR A 95 -64.15 23.86 -39.06
CA THR A 95 -62.92 24.48 -39.57
C THR A 95 -62.58 25.73 -38.80
N ASN A 96 -63.55 26.60 -38.51
CA ASN A 96 -63.31 27.81 -37.71
C ASN A 96 -62.89 27.49 -36.27
N GLU A 97 -63.49 26.48 -35.64
CA GLU A 97 -63.10 25.99 -34.31
C GLU A 97 -61.68 25.41 -34.31
N ALA A 98 -61.35 24.63 -35.34
CA ALA A 98 -60.01 24.07 -35.53
C ALA A 98 -58.97 25.18 -35.75
N GLU A 99 -59.26 26.18 -36.59
CA GLU A 99 -58.41 27.35 -36.81
C GLU A 99 -58.22 28.16 -35.52
N ALA A 100 -59.30 28.40 -34.76
CA ALA A 100 -59.22 29.08 -33.46
C ALA A 100 -58.39 28.27 -32.44
N SER A 101 -58.49 26.94 -32.46
CA SER A 101 -57.64 26.08 -31.62
C SER A 101 -56.17 26.12 -32.05
N ALA A 102 -55.89 26.12 -33.36
CA ALA A 102 -54.55 26.24 -33.90
C ALA A 102 -53.93 27.61 -33.59
N GLN A 103 -54.72 28.68 -33.67
CA GLN A 103 -54.30 30.03 -33.29
C GLN A 103 -53.90 30.09 -31.80
N ARG A 104 -54.72 29.50 -30.91
CA ARG A 104 -54.41 29.42 -29.48
C ARG A 104 -53.15 28.62 -29.19
N LEU A 105 -52.96 27.50 -29.88
CA LEU A 105 -51.74 26.69 -29.75
C LEU A 105 -50.52 27.46 -30.26
N ARG A 106 -50.61 28.19 -31.37
CA ARG A 106 -49.51 29.05 -31.85
C ARG A 106 -49.10 30.10 -30.83
N VAL A 107 -50.06 30.80 -30.24
CA VAL A 107 -49.80 31.79 -29.18
C VAL A 107 -49.16 31.13 -27.97
N HIS A 108 -49.64 29.95 -27.55
CA HIS A 108 -49.05 29.24 -26.42
C HIS A 108 -47.63 28.73 -26.69
N VAL A 109 -47.35 28.27 -27.91
CA VAL A 109 -45.99 27.89 -28.32
C VAL A 109 -45.07 29.10 -28.29
N GLN A 110 -45.50 30.25 -28.81
CA GLN A 110 -44.72 31.50 -28.73
C GLN A 110 -44.44 31.93 -27.28
N GLU A 111 -45.42 31.77 -26.39
CA GLU A 111 -45.24 32.04 -24.96
C GLU A 111 -44.20 31.10 -24.32
N ILE A 112 -44.28 29.79 -24.58
CA ILE A 112 -43.30 28.82 -24.07
C ILE A 112 -41.90 29.09 -24.65
N GLU A 113 -41.81 29.41 -25.94
CA GLU A 113 -40.54 29.80 -26.58
C GLU A 113 -39.95 31.06 -25.93
N GLY A 114 -40.80 32.04 -25.59
CA GLY A 114 -40.41 33.22 -24.81
C GLY A 114 -39.87 32.87 -23.44
N GLN A 115 -40.60 32.08 -22.66
CA GLN A 115 -40.17 31.62 -21.33
C GLN A 115 -38.86 30.83 -21.37
N LEU A 116 -38.67 30.01 -22.41
CA LEU A 116 -37.43 29.27 -22.61
C LEU A 116 -36.25 30.20 -22.90
N SER A 117 -36.47 31.24 -23.71
CA SER A 117 -35.45 32.26 -24.00
C SER A 117 -35.06 33.03 -22.74
N GLU A 118 -36.03 33.46 -21.94
CA GLU A 118 -35.78 34.16 -20.67
C GLU A 118 -35.00 33.29 -19.68
N ALA A 119 -35.41 32.04 -19.48
CA ALA A 119 -34.70 31.10 -18.62
C ALA A 119 -33.26 30.82 -19.11
N TRP A 120 -33.06 30.77 -20.43
CA TRP A 120 -31.73 30.61 -21.01
C TRP A 120 -30.83 31.83 -20.76
N GLU A 121 -31.37 33.04 -20.89
CA GLU A 121 -30.66 34.27 -20.55
C GLU A 121 -30.30 34.34 -19.06
N GLU A 122 -31.22 33.98 -18.16
CA GLU A 122 -30.96 33.93 -16.73
C GLU A 122 -29.86 32.93 -16.38
N SER A 123 -29.89 31.73 -16.97
CA SER A 123 -28.83 30.72 -16.82
C SER A 123 -27.47 31.26 -17.27
N ASN A 124 -27.43 31.99 -18.39
CA ASN A 124 -26.21 32.63 -18.86
C ASN A 124 -25.73 33.74 -17.93
N ARG A 125 -26.63 34.56 -17.37
CA ARG A 125 -26.28 35.57 -16.36
C ARG A 125 -25.66 34.92 -15.11
N PHE A 126 -26.25 33.83 -14.61
CA PHE A 126 -25.68 33.07 -13.50
C PHE A 126 -24.32 32.47 -13.84
N ARG A 127 -24.16 31.93 -15.06
CA ARG A 127 -22.87 31.41 -15.54
C ARG A 127 -21.80 32.50 -15.57
N GLN A 128 -22.12 33.69 -16.06
CA GLN A 128 -21.20 34.83 -16.06
C GLN A 128 -20.82 35.26 -14.64
N LYS A 129 -21.78 35.28 -13.71
CA LYS A 129 -21.53 35.60 -12.30
C LYS A 129 -20.66 34.55 -11.60
N VAL A 130 -20.86 33.27 -11.91
CA VAL A 130 -19.99 32.19 -11.40
C VAL A 130 -18.57 32.39 -11.93
N TYR A 131 -18.41 32.64 -13.23
CA TYR A 131 -17.10 32.91 -13.82
C TYR A 131 -16.40 34.12 -13.19
N SER A 132 -17.11 35.23 -12.95
CA SER A 132 -16.52 36.40 -12.30
C SER A 132 -16.08 36.10 -10.86
N LEU A 133 -16.91 35.40 -10.09
CA LEU A 133 -16.58 34.99 -8.72
C LEU A 133 -15.42 33.99 -8.68
N GLU A 134 -15.33 33.07 -9.64
CA GLU A 134 -14.19 32.16 -9.78
C GLU A 134 -12.90 32.92 -10.07
N THR A 135 -12.94 33.93 -10.93
CA THR A 135 -11.78 34.79 -11.18
C THR A 135 -11.38 35.60 -9.95
N GLU A 136 -12.34 36.20 -9.24
CA GLU A 136 -12.07 36.92 -7.99
C GLU A 136 -11.49 36.00 -6.91
N LEU A 137 -12.02 34.79 -6.78
CA LEU A 137 -11.49 33.79 -5.83
C LEU A 137 -10.06 33.37 -6.20
N ALA A 138 -9.77 33.19 -7.49
CA ALA A 138 -8.42 32.90 -7.96
C ALA A 138 -7.46 34.06 -7.67
N GLU A 139 -7.89 35.29 -7.87
CA GLU A 139 -7.11 36.49 -7.53
C GLU A 139 -6.85 36.61 -6.03
N VAL A 140 -7.87 36.45 -5.18
CA VAL A 140 -7.72 36.47 -3.72
C VAL A 140 -6.81 35.35 -3.26
N LYS A 141 -6.95 34.15 -3.82
CA LYS A 141 -6.06 33.01 -3.52
C LYS A 141 -4.61 33.33 -3.90
N ASN A 142 -4.39 33.86 -5.10
CA ASN A 142 -3.06 34.24 -5.56
C ASN A 142 -2.48 35.34 -4.66
N GLN A 143 -3.28 36.36 -4.31
CA GLN A 143 -2.90 37.41 -3.37
C GLN A 143 -2.52 36.83 -2.00
N TRP A 144 -3.29 35.86 -1.48
CA TRP A 144 -2.99 35.20 -0.20
C TRP A 144 -1.70 34.38 -0.24
N VAL A 145 -1.45 33.67 -1.35
CA VAL A 145 -0.17 32.95 -1.57
C VAL A 145 1.01 33.93 -1.72
N THR A 146 0.79 35.10 -2.31
CA THR A 146 1.86 36.13 -2.46
C THR A 146 2.03 37.03 -1.22
N SER A 147 1.01 37.12 -0.36
CA SER A 147 1.01 37.91 0.86
C SER A 147 1.87 37.26 1.94
N GLU A 148 2.51 38.08 2.77
CA GLU A 148 3.39 37.66 3.86
C GLU A 148 2.74 36.74 4.90
N GLY A 149 1.41 36.58 4.89
CA GLY A 149 0.69 35.67 5.79
C GLY A 149 1.17 34.21 5.69
N ASP A 150 1.45 33.72 4.48
CA ASP A 150 1.95 32.35 4.30
C ASP A 150 3.45 32.24 4.67
N LYS A 151 4.22 33.32 4.53
CA LYS A 151 5.63 33.38 4.96
C LYS A 151 5.76 33.45 6.49
N PHE A 152 4.96 34.30 7.14
CA PHE A 152 4.93 34.47 8.59
C PHE A 152 4.51 33.17 9.30
N CYS A 153 3.45 32.50 8.81
CA CYS A 153 3.03 31.20 9.34
C CYS A 153 4.06 30.09 9.09
N LYS A 154 4.76 30.11 7.95
CA LYS A 154 5.85 29.15 7.66
C LYS A 154 7.05 29.37 8.56
N GLU A 155 7.49 30.61 8.74
CA GLU A 155 8.64 30.98 9.58
C GLU A 155 8.39 30.72 11.07
N GLU A 156 7.21 31.08 11.59
CA GLU A 156 6.84 30.70 12.97
C GLU A 156 6.70 29.19 13.12
N GLY A 157 6.14 28.50 12.13
CA GLY A 157 6.08 27.05 12.09
C GLY A 157 7.48 26.40 12.10
N GLU A 158 8.45 26.96 11.38
CA GLU A 158 9.84 26.50 11.39
C GLU A 158 10.54 26.76 12.73
N LYS A 159 10.31 27.92 13.36
CA LYS A 159 10.83 28.22 14.71
C LYS A 159 10.29 27.24 15.75
N LEU A 160 8.98 26.96 15.70
CA LEU A 160 8.35 26.00 16.59
C LEU A 160 8.88 24.58 16.36
N ARG A 161 9.08 24.16 15.09
CA ARG A 161 9.69 22.87 14.77
C ARG A 161 11.11 22.72 15.35
N LYS A 162 11.97 23.72 15.15
CA LYS A 162 13.32 23.74 15.75
C LYS A 162 13.26 23.67 17.27
N LYS A 163 12.30 24.37 17.90
CA LYS A 163 12.17 24.33 19.36
C LYS A 163 11.71 22.96 19.88
N VAL A 164 10.86 22.26 19.13
CA VAL A 164 10.47 20.88 19.45
C VAL A 164 11.68 19.96 19.38
N GLU A 165 12.49 20.04 18.32
CA GLU A 165 13.71 19.23 18.19
C GLU A 165 14.71 19.49 19.34
N GLU A 166 14.94 20.75 19.74
CA GLU A 166 15.78 21.08 20.90
C GLU A 166 15.26 20.44 22.19
N LEU A 167 13.96 20.54 22.46
CA LEU A 167 13.33 19.99 23.65
C LEU A 167 13.36 18.45 23.66
N GLU A 168 13.25 17.81 22.50
CA GLU A 168 13.38 16.36 22.36
C GLU A 168 14.80 15.88 22.68
N MET A 169 15.82 16.60 22.21
CA MET A 169 17.23 16.31 22.53
C MET A 169 17.54 16.51 24.02
N GLU A 170 17.04 17.58 24.62
CA GLU A 170 17.15 17.82 26.07
C GLU A 170 16.46 16.71 26.87
N ARG A 171 15.26 16.30 26.46
CA ARG A 171 14.54 15.19 27.10
C ARG A 171 15.33 13.90 27.03
N GLN A 172 15.90 13.58 25.86
CA GLN A 172 16.74 12.38 25.71
C GLN A 172 17.94 12.43 26.64
N LYS A 173 18.67 13.55 26.68
CA LYS A 173 19.83 13.72 27.57
C LYS A 173 19.45 13.55 29.05
N LEU A 174 18.33 14.15 29.47
CA LEU A 174 17.82 13.98 30.84
C LEU A 174 17.38 12.54 31.14
N GLU A 175 16.84 11.82 30.15
CA GLU A 175 16.49 10.40 30.30
C GLU A 175 17.74 9.53 30.51
N GLU A 176 18.81 9.79 29.76
CA GLU A 176 20.10 9.13 29.90
C GLU A 176 20.74 9.43 31.27
N GLU A 177 20.78 10.69 31.70
CA GLU A 177 21.27 11.10 33.02
C GLU A 177 20.48 10.42 34.15
N LYS A 178 19.15 10.37 34.03
CA LYS A 178 18.26 9.68 34.96
C LYS A 178 18.52 8.17 34.98
N GLN A 179 18.82 7.54 33.84
CA GLN A 179 19.15 6.12 33.78
C GLN A 179 20.47 5.85 34.53
N VAL A 180 21.52 6.63 34.27
CA VAL A 180 22.81 6.49 34.97
C VAL A 180 22.63 6.66 36.48
N LEU A 181 21.87 7.67 36.92
CA LEU A 181 21.58 7.88 38.34
C LEU A 181 20.79 6.72 38.95
N LYS A 182 19.85 6.12 38.21
CA LYS A 182 19.13 4.93 38.67
C LYS A 182 20.07 3.74 38.84
N GLU A 183 20.93 3.48 37.86
CA GLU A 183 21.93 2.40 37.91
C GLU A 183 22.86 2.60 39.11
N GLN A 184 23.39 3.81 39.32
CA GLN A 184 24.21 4.14 40.50
C GLN A 184 23.47 3.91 41.82
N VAL A 185 22.19 4.30 41.90
CA VAL A 185 21.36 4.04 43.08
C VAL A 185 21.13 2.55 43.27
N GLU A 186 20.91 1.77 42.21
CA GLU A 186 20.77 0.31 42.28
C GLU A 186 22.06 -0.37 42.76
N ASP A 187 23.22 0.05 42.27
CA ASP A 187 24.52 -0.45 42.71
C ASP A 187 24.76 -0.16 44.19
N LEU A 188 24.48 1.07 44.64
CA LEU A 188 24.57 1.44 46.06
C LEU A 188 23.57 0.64 46.91
N LYS A 189 22.36 0.37 46.41
CA LYS A 189 21.37 -0.47 47.11
C LYS A 189 21.83 -1.90 47.29
N LEU A 190 22.47 -2.49 46.27
CA LEU A 190 23.03 -3.84 46.32
C LEU A 190 24.21 -3.94 47.30
N LEU A 191 25.03 -2.89 47.40
CA LEU A 191 26.22 -2.87 48.26
C LEU A 191 25.93 -2.53 49.73
N GLN A 192 25.00 -1.61 50.00
CA GLN A 192 24.77 -1.09 51.36
C GLN A 192 23.51 -1.62 52.06
N GLY A 193 22.71 -2.47 51.42
CA GLY A 193 21.46 -2.96 52.02
C GLY A 193 20.51 -1.79 52.26
N ALA A 194 20.00 -1.22 51.18
CA ALA A 194 19.30 0.06 51.27
C ALA A 194 17.96 -0.01 52.00
N CYS A 195 17.88 0.69 53.13
CA CYS A 195 16.61 1.22 53.61
C CYS A 195 16.43 2.65 53.13
N ASN A 196 15.29 2.89 52.49
CA ASN A 196 14.88 4.24 52.14
C ASN A 196 14.35 4.92 53.41
N SER A 197 15.08 5.91 53.95
CA SER A 197 14.67 6.63 55.18
C SER A 197 13.26 7.22 55.13
N ASN A 198 12.77 7.54 53.93
CA ASN A 198 11.43 8.10 53.71
C ASN A 198 10.32 7.05 53.56
N LYS A 199 10.64 5.76 53.34
CA LYS A 199 9.65 4.69 53.14
C LYS A 199 9.68 3.62 54.22
N GLU A 200 10.84 3.40 54.83
CA GLU A 200 11.08 2.28 55.73
C GLU A 200 11.80 2.78 57.00
N ARG A 201 11.26 2.42 58.16
CA ARG A 201 11.91 2.61 59.46
C ARG A 201 12.38 1.25 59.96
N ILE A 202 13.68 1.09 60.18
CA ILE A 202 14.24 -0.15 60.73
C ILE A 202 14.13 -0.09 62.25
N PHE A 203 13.47 -1.08 62.84
CA PHE A 203 13.46 -1.31 64.27
C PHE A 203 14.21 -2.61 64.58
N HIS A 204 15.00 -2.63 65.64
CA HIS A 204 15.58 -3.84 66.21
C HIS A 204 15.36 -3.85 67.72
N LEU A 205 15.35 -5.04 68.32
CA LEU A 205 15.22 -5.18 69.77
C LEU A 205 16.48 -4.61 70.45
N LEU A 206 16.30 -3.77 71.47
CA LEU A 206 17.42 -3.18 72.22
C LEU A 206 18.29 -4.27 72.87
N GLU A 207 17.65 -5.32 73.39
CA GLU A 207 18.29 -6.54 73.89
C GLU A 207 18.29 -7.62 72.80
N ASN A 208 19.14 -7.44 71.78
CA ASN A 208 19.31 -8.46 70.75
C ASN A 208 20.50 -9.39 71.08
N PRO A 209 20.58 -10.59 70.48
CA PRO A 209 21.69 -11.50 70.71
C PRO A 209 23.08 -10.89 70.42
N ALA A 210 23.16 -9.91 69.50
CA ALA A 210 24.41 -9.21 69.20
C ALA A 210 24.80 -8.19 70.29
N SER A 211 23.85 -7.46 70.89
CA SER A 211 24.07 -6.55 72.01
C SER A 211 24.41 -7.31 73.28
N ALA A 212 23.77 -8.47 73.50
CA ALA A 212 24.14 -9.41 74.56
C ALA A 212 25.56 -9.96 74.37
N ALA A 213 25.93 -10.38 73.16
CA ALA A 213 27.28 -10.84 72.86
C ALA A 213 28.33 -9.73 73.02
N LEU A 214 28.02 -8.50 72.61
CA LEU A 214 28.89 -7.33 72.83
C LEU A 214 29.07 -7.04 74.32
N GLN A 215 27.99 -7.11 75.12
CA GLN A 215 28.06 -6.91 76.57
C GLN A 215 28.89 -8.01 77.24
N GLN A 216 28.69 -9.27 76.86
CA GLN A 216 29.50 -10.38 77.36
C GLN A 216 30.98 -10.22 76.98
N ASN A 217 31.28 -9.81 75.75
CA ASN A 217 32.65 -9.54 75.32
C ASN A 217 33.27 -8.37 76.09
N ARG A 218 32.49 -7.32 76.40
CA ARG A 218 32.94 -6.21 77.26
C ARG A 218 33.27 -6.70 78.66
N VAL A 219 32.39 -7.49 79.28
CA VAL A 219 32.61 -8.07 80.61
C VAL A 219 33.87 -8.95 80.60
N ARG A 220 34.00 -9.85 79.62
CA ARG A 220 35.20 -10.69 79.46
C ARG A 220 36.47 -9.87 79.26
N ALA A 221 36.41 -8.78 78.47
CA ALA A 221 37.56 -7.91 78.28
C ALA A 221 37.97 -7.21 79.58
N THR A 222 36.99 -6.76 80.38
CA THR A 222 37.28 -6.18 81.70
C THR A 222 37.83 -7.22 82.67
N GLU A 223 37.27 -8.44 82.69
CA GLU A 223 37.77 -9.55 83.52
C GLU A 223 39.22 -9.89 83.17
N LEU A 224 39.50 -10.09 81.87
CA LEU A 224 40.87 -10.33 81.39
C LEU A 224 41.81 -9.18 81.73
N GLN A 225 41.34 -7.94 81.67
CA GLN A 225 42.16 -6.77 82.02
C GLN A 225 42.48 -6.75 83.52
N THR A 226 41.48 -7.03 84.37
CA THR A 226 41.71 -7.16 85.82
C THR A 226 42.61 -8.35 86.17
N GLU A 227 42.49 -9.47 85.46
CA GLU A 227 43.36 -10.63 85.64
C GLU A 227 44.79 -10.31 85.21
N CYS A 228 44.96 -9.61 84.08
CA CYS A 228 46.27 -9.12 83.66
C CYS A 228 46.89 -8.17 84.69
N ASP A 229 46.11 -7.26 85.28
CA ASP A 229 46.60 -6.33 86.28
C ASP A 229 46.95 -7.04 87.60
N ASN A 230 46.14 -8.00 88.04
CA ASN A 230 46.43 -8.88 89.18
C ASN A 230 47.69 -9.72 88.94
N LEU A 231 47.83 -10.33 87.76
CA LEU A 231 49.02 -11.08 87.38
C LEU A 231 50.26 -10.19 87.31
N ARG A 232 50.14 -8.96 86.80
CA ARG A 232 51.22 -7.97 86.83
C ARG A 232 51.58 -7.59 88.27
N GLU A 233 50.61 -7.46 89.17
CA GLU A 233 50.87 -7.24 90.60
C GLU A 233 51.55 -8.44 91.26
N CYS A 234 51.10 -9.67 90.97
CA CYS A 234 51.74 -10.90 91.43
C CYS A 234 53.19 -11.01 90.93
N ILE A 235 53.45 -10.73 89.65
CA ILE A 235 54.80 -10.70 89.09
C ILE A 235 55.64 -9.62 89.76
N ARG A 236 55.12 -8.40 89.94
CA ARG A 236 55.82 -7.33 90.69
C ARG A 236 56.15 -7.75 92.13
N ALA A 237 55.23 -8.44 92.81
CA ALA A 237 55.46 -8.98 94.15
C ALA A 237 56.48 -10.13 94.16
N PHE A 238 56.51 -10.95 93.11
CA PHE A 238 57.48 -12.02 92.89
C PHE A 238 58.89 -11.47 92.62
N GLU A 239 58.98 -10.44 91.77
CA GLU A 239 60.21 -9.69 91.47
C GLU A 239 60.73 -8.91 92.70
N ALA A 240 59.83 -8.50 93.62
CA ALA A 240 60.17 -7.86 94.90
C ALA A 240 60.69 -8.83 95.98
N GLY A 241 60.85 -10.13 95.69
CA GLY A 241 61.67 -11.04 96.50
C GLY A 241 60.96 -11.92 97.54
N ASN A 242 59.69 -12.28 97.34
CA ASN A 242 58.99 -13.28 98.19
C ASN A 242 58.70 -14.59 97.42
N CYS A 243 59.45 -15.65 97.72
CA CYS A 243 59.40 -16.97 97.07
C CYS A 243 58.16 -17.83 97.41
N THR A 244 57.69 -18.67 96.47
CA THR A 244 57.75 -20.16 96.56
C THR A 244 57.17 -20.87 95.31
N SER A 245 57.99 -21.80 94.79
CA SER A 245 57.74 -22.99 93.96
C SER A 245 56.32 -23.41 93.57
N GLY A 246 56.15 -23.86 92.31
CA GLY A 246 55.27 -25.01 92.03
C GLY A 246 54.60 -25.08 90.65
N THR A 247 55.02 -26.09 89.87
CA THR A 247 54.20 -26.85 88.90
C THR A 247 54.16 -26.38 87.45
N LEU A 248 55.20 -26.77 86.69
CA LEU A 248 55.02 -27.20 85.31
C LEU A 248 54.63 -28.68 85.29
N SER A 249 53.77 -29.05 84.34
CA SER A 249 53.50 -30.41 83.85
C SER A 249 52.39 -31.19 84.55
N ASP A 250 51.13 -30.81 84.32
CA ASP A 250 50.09 -31.82 84.04
C ASP A 250 48.84 -31.16 83.42
N LEU A 251 48.80 -31.07 82.09
CA LEU A 251 47.59 -30.76 81.33
C LEU A 251 47.53 -31.66 80.08
N PRO A 252 46.40 -32.35 79.83
CA PRO A 252 46.24 -33.31 78.74
C PRO A 252 46.32 -32.61 77.37
N PRO A 253 46.65 -33.34 76.27
CA PRO A 253 46.83 -32.73 74.96
C PRO A 253 45.59 -31.91 74.55
N PRO A 254 45.77 -30.65 74.11
CA PRO A 254 44.68 -29.70 73.91
C PRO A 254 43.70 -30.21 72.86
N ARG A 255 42.40 -30.03 73.14
CA ARG A 255 41.26 -30.48 72.29
C ARG A 255 41.42 -30.08 70.81
N GLU A 256 42.11 -28.97 70.55
CA GLU A 256 42.45 -28.48 69.22
C GLU A 256 43.30 -29.46 68.40
N VAL A 257 44.25 -30.18 69.02
CA VAL A 257 45.06 -31.21 68.32
C VAL A 257 44.19 -32.39 67.91
N SER A 258 43.21 -32.77 68.74
CA SER A 258 42.25 -33.83 68.41
C SER A 258 41.28 -33.42 67.31
N GLU A 259 40.84 -32.16 67.29
CA GLU A 259 39.98 -31.61 66.23
C GLU A 259 40.72 -31.48 64.90
N LEU A 260 41.98 -31.04 64.91
CA LEU A 260 42.83 -30.99 63.73
C LEU A 260 43.17 -32.39 63.19
N GLN A 261 43.40 -33.38 64.05
CA GLN A 261 43.57 -34.77 63.65
C GLN A 261 42.30 -35.32 62.98
N LYS A 262 41.12 -35.05 63.53
CA LYS A 262 39.84 -35.43 62.91
C LYS A 262 39.64 -34.74 61.55
N GLN A 263 40.05 -33.48 61.40
CA GLN A 263 39.99 -32.77 60.14
C GLN A 263 40.98 -33.35 59.10
N LEU A 264 42.20 -33.71 59.52
CA LEU A 264 43.19 -34.34 58.67
C LEU A 264 42.69 -35.72 58.19
N ASP A 265 42.18 -36.55 59.10
CA ASP A 265 41.61 -37.86 58.78
C ASP A 265 40.40 -37.72 57.84
N SER A 266 39.54 -36.72 58.07
CA SER A 266 38.41 -36.40 57.17
C SER A 266 38.88 -35.99 55.77
N MET A 267 39.92 -35.18 55.65
CA MET A 267 40.49 -34.75 54.36
C MET A 267 41.24 -35.89 53.65
N LEU A 268 41.94 -36.75 54.39
CA LEU A 268 42.57 -37.95 53.86
C LEU A 268 41.53 -38.93 53.32
N LEU A 269 40.47 -39.18 54.09
CA LEU A 269 39.35 -40.04 53.67
C LEU A 269 38.62 -39.46 52.45
N ARG A 270 38.42 -38.14 52.39
CA ARG A 270 37.85 -37.46 51.22
C ARG A 270 38.73 -37.65 49.97
N ASN A 271 40.05 -37.52 50.10
CA ASN A 271 40.99 -37.77 49.01
C ASN A 271 41.00 -39.23 48.57
N GLN A 272 40.90 -40.18 49.50
CA GLN A 272 40.81 -41.60 49.20
C GLN A 272 39.54 -41.92 48.39
N ARG A 273 38.38 -41.46 48.85
CA ARG A 273 37.10 -41.61 48.13
C ARG A 273 37.17 -41.00 46.73
N LEU A 274 37.81 -39.85 46.58
CA LEU A 274 37.98 -39.21 45.27
C LEU A 274 38.83 -40.05 44.32
N LYS A 275 39.92 -40.66 44.83
CA LYS A 275 40.75 -41.60 44.06
C LYS A 275 39.95 -42.84 43.64
N GLU A 276 39.15 -43.41 44.53
CA GLU A 276 38.28 -44.56 44.22
C GLU A 276 37.23 -44.22 43.14
N VAL A 277 36.58 -43.06 43.25
CA VAL A 277 35.62 -42.60 42.23
C VAL A 277 36.30 -42.36 40.88
N CYS A 278 37.47 -41.73 40.88
CA CYS A 278 38.25 -41.51 39.66
C CYS A 278 38.66 -42.83 39.01
N GLN A 279 39.17 -43.79 39.79
CA GLN A 279 39.51 -45.12 39.31
C GLN A 279 38.28 -45.85 38.75
N LYS A 280 37.14 -45.80 39.44
CA LYS A 280 35.89 -46.39 38.96
C LYS A 280 35.45 -45.78 37.64
N LYS A 281 35.51 -44.45 37.49
CA LYS A 281 35.16 -43.75 36.24
C LYS A 281 36.11 -44.07 35.09
N ILE A 282 37.42 -44.15 35.36
CA ILE A 282 38.42 -44.57 34.37
C ILE A 282 38.14 -46.02 33.93
N GLN A 283 37.81 -46.92 34.86
CA GLN A 283 37.51 -48.31 34.54
C GLN A 283 36.19 -48.46 33.76
N GLU A 284 35.14 -47.71 34.13
CA GLU A 284 33.89 -47.62 33.36
C GLU A 284 34.18 -47.18 31.92
N PHE A 285 34.98 -46.12 31.75
CA PHE A 285 35.38 -45.61 30.43
C PHE A 285 36.17 -46.65 29.63
N ARG A 286 37.19 -47.29 30.23
CA ARG A 286 37.97 -48.36 29.59
C ARG A 286 37.09 -49.54 29.16
N THR A 287 36.11 -49.90 29.99
CA THR A 287 35.17 -50.98 29.68
C THR A 287 34.30 -50.62 28.48
N ILE A 288 33.78 -49.39 28.42
CA ILE A 288 33.01 -48.90 27.28
C ILE A 288 33.88 -48.87 26.01
N CYS A 289 35.12 -48.37 26.09
CA CYS A 289 36.05 -48.39 24.96
C CYS A 289 36.32 -49.81 24.45
N TYR A 290 36.45 -50.78 25.36
CA TYR A 290 36.62 -52.19 25.00
C TYR A 290 35.40 -52.77 24.29
N ILE A 291 34.19 -52.53 24.81
CA ILE A 291 32.95 -53.05 24.21
C ILE A 291 32.69 -52.40 22.83
N LEU A 292 32.84 -51.07 22.73
CA LEU A 292 32.51 -50.33 21.51
C LEU A 292 33.55 -50.52 20.41
N PHE A 293 34.83 -50.42 20.75
CA PHE A 293 35.92 -50.40 19.78
C PHE A 293 36.68 -51.72 19.70
N GLY A 294 36.51 -52.63 20.66
CA GLY A 294 37.23 -53.90 20.71
C GLY A 294 38.69 -53.77 21.17
N TYR A 295 39.05 -52.69 21.86
CA TYR A 295 40.42 -52.45 22.36
C TYR A 295 40.41 -52.10 23.85
N MET A 296 41.18 -52.84 24.66
CA MET A 296 41.47 -52.48 26.05
C MET A 296 42.65 -51.53 26.11
N VAL A 297 42.49 -50.42 26.83
CA VAL A 297 43.53 -49.38 26.98
C VAL A 297 44.07 -49.41 28.42
N ASP A 298 45.31 -49.86 28.59
CA ASP A 298 46.02 -49.89 29.87
C ASP A 298 47.13 -48.84 29.89
N VAL A 299 47.36 -48.25 31.06
CA VAL A 299 48.47 -47.30 31.27
C VAL A 299 49.63 -48.06 31.92
N GLN A 300 50.79 -48.06 31.26
CA GLN A 300 52.03 -48.60 31.80
C GLN A 300 52.83 -47.52 32.54
N LEU A 301 53.80 -47.95 33.37
CA LEU A 301 54.80 -47.06 33.96
C LEU A 301 55.53 -46.33 32.82
N ASP A 302 55.81 -45.03 33.00
CA ASP A 302 56.43 -44.10 32.03
C ASP A 302 55.50 -43.41 31.00
N GLY A 303 54.19 -43.36 31.27
CA GLY A 303 53.23 -42.60 30.45
C GLY A 303 52.98 -43.22 29.07
N GLN A 304 53.26 -44.52 28.95
CA GLN A 304 52.99 -45.34 27.78
C GLN A 304 51.61 -45.98 27.92
N TYR A 305 50.88 -46.06 26.82
CA TYR A 305 49.56 -46.66 26.74
C TYR A 305 49.66 -47.97 25.96
N LYS A 306 49.21 -49.06 26.57
CA LYS A 306 49.16 -50.39 25.98
C LYS A 306 47.73 -50.67 25.52
N LEU A 307 47.55 -50.97 24.24
CA LEU A 307 46.30 -51.42 23.65
C LEU A 307 46.33 -52.92 23.42
N SER A 308 45.35 -53.62 23.98
CA SER A 308 45.15 -55.05 23.75
C SER A 308 43.83 -55.23 23.01
N SER A 309 43.86 -55.86 21.83
CA SER A 309 42.65 -56.07 21.03
C SER A 309 41.83 -57.25 21.56
N MET A 310 40.49 -57.16 21.47
CA MET A 310 39.55 -58.25 21.76
C MET A 310 39.75 -59.47 20.84
N TYR A 311 40.26 -59.23 19.62
CA TYR A 311 40.48 -60.26 18.61
C TYR A 311 41.96 -60.68 18.52
N ALA A 312 42.77 -60.40 19.54
CA ALA A 312 44.17 -60.81 19.58
C ALA A 312 44.28 -62.35 19.60
N GLU A 313 45.13 -62.90 18.73
CA GLU A 313 45.35 -64.35 18.64
C GLU A 313 46.17 -64.87 19.84
N GLN A 314 47.03 -64.04 20.43
CA GLN A 314 47.80 -64.36 21.64
C GLN A 314 47.67 -63.26 22.71
N LYS A 315 47.71 -63.64 24.00
CA LYS A 315 47.65 -62.70 25.14
C LYS A 315 48.82 -61.70 25.20
N ALA A 316 49.89 -61.94 24.44
CA ALA A 316 51.06 -61.07 24.35
C ALA A 316 50.93 -59.99 23.25
N ASP A 317 49.95 -60.12 22.35
CA ASP A 317 49.78 -59.21 21.23
C ASP A 317 49.18 -57.89 21.72
N SER A 318 50.03 -56.88 21.80
CA SER A 318 49.64 -55.54 22.26
C SER A 318 50.42 -54.45 21.57
N LEU A 319 49.75 -53.31 21.38
CA LEU A 319 50.30 -52.11 20.78
C LEU A 319 50.64 -51.13 21.89
N VAL A 320 51.90 -50.72 22.00
CA VAL A 320 52.31 -49.72 23.00
C VAL A 320 52.62 -48.41 22.28
N PHE A 321 52.03 -47.32 22.75
CA PHE A 321 52.32 -45.98 22.27
C PHE A 321 52.48 -44.99 23.41
N LYS A 322 53.34 -43.99 23.22
CA LYS A 322 53.52 -42.89 24.16
C LYS A 322 52.88 -41.62 23.56
N VAL A 323 52.16 -40.88 24.39
CA VAL A 323 51.60 -39.58 24.00
C VAL A 323 52.61 -38.49 24.38
N GLY A 324 53.13 -37.77 23.38
CA GLY A 324 53.99 -36.60 23.61
C GLY A 324 53.22 -35.44 24.26
N THR A 325 53.89 -34.63 25.06
CA THR A 325 53.30 -33.50 25.83
C THR A 325 52.93 -32.27 24.97
N GLY A 326 52.60 -32.47 23.69
CA GLY A 326 52.01 -31.49 22.79
C GLY A 326 50.77 -32.11 22.15
N GLY A 327 49.61 -31.46 22.30
CA GLY A 327 48.33 -32.01 21.87
C GLY A 327 48.37 -32.57 20.44
N GLY A 328 47.99 -33.84 20.30
CA GLY A 328 47.66 -34.46 19.01
C GLY A 328 48.81 -34.75 18.06
N GLU A 329 50.08 -34.66 18.49
CA GLU A 329 51.23 -34.82 17.60
C GLU A 329 52.23 -35.84 18.15
N HIS A 330 52.60 -36.80 17.31
CA HIS A 330 53.58 -37.87 17.54
C HIS A 330 53.12 -39.06 18.41
N VAL A 331 52.97 -40.21 17.75
CA VAL A 331 52.80 -41.54 18.35
C VAL A 331 54.06 -42.33 18.00
N ASP A 332 55.04 -42.37 18.90
CA ASP A 332 56.17 -43.29 18.76
C ASP A 332 55.66 -44.73 18.90
N ARG A 333 55.75 -45.51 17.81
CA ARG A 333 55.27 -46.90 17.78
C ARG A 333 56.36 -47.84 18.26
N VAL A 334 56.10 -48.58 19.34
CA VAL A 334 56.84 -49.82 19.65
C VAL A 334 55.98 -51.00 19.22
N TRP A 335 56.40 -51.71 18.18
CA TRP A 335 55.72 -52.89 17.66
C TRP A 335 56.04 -54.13 18.48
N SER A 336 55.02 -54.90 18.85
CA SER A 336 55.16 -56.33 19.10
C SER A 336 54.98 -57.09 17.78
N SER A 337 56.12 -57.45 17.19
CA SER A 337 56.43 -58.53 16.23
C SER A 337 55.71 -58.79 14.89
N ARG A 338 54.57 -58.20 14.46
CA ARG A 338 54.02 -58.55 13.11
C ARG A 338 53.17 -57.49 12.40
N GLY A 339 53.68 -56.97 11.26
CA GLY A 339 52.89 -56.49 10.11
C GLY A 339 52.89 -54.99 9.72
N GLY A 340 53.94 -54.36 9.17
CA GLY A 340 53.91 -52.93 8.78
C GLY A 340 52.92 -52.54 7.66
N GLY A 341 51.87 -51.74 7.94
CA GLY A 341 51.02 -51.07 6.94
C GLY A 341 50.85 -49.57 7.23
N THR A 342 50.98 -48.72 6.21
CA THR A 342 50.89 -47.25 6.33
C THR A 342 49.44 -46.78 6.19
N GLN A 343 48.88 -46.26 7.28
CA GLN A 343 47.69 -45.40 7.23
C GLN A 343 47.97 -44.12 8.01
N SER A 344 47.62 -42.98 7.42
CA SER A 344 48.04 -41.65 7.87
C SER A 344 47.23 -41.12 9.06
N THR A 345 46.43 -41.95 9.73
CA THR A 345 45.68 -41.53 10.92
C THR A 345 45.33 -42.74 11.78
N PHE A 346 45.58 -42.65 13.09
CA PHE A 346 45.36 -43.72 14.07
C PHE A 346 43.92 -44.33 14.04
N PRO A 347 42.84 -43.55 13.85
CA PRO A 347 41.49 -44.12 13.75
C PRO A 347 41.30 -45.04 12.54
N VAL A 348 41.96 -44.72 11.41
CA VAL A 348 41.86 -45.49 10.16
C VAL A 348 42.57 -46.84 10.33
N PHE A 349 43.76 -46.83 10.96
CA PHE A 349 44.51 -48.05 11.28
C PHE A 349 43.73 -49.00 12.21
N ALA A 350 43.08 -48.46 13.25
CA ALA A 350 42.25 -49.25 14.15
C ALA A 350 40.99 -49.81 13.45
N ALA A 351 40.37 -49.06 12.54
CA ALA A 351 39.19 -49.52 11.80
C ALA A 351 39.51 -50.63 10.78
N ASN A 352 40.63 -50.53 10.05
CA ASN A 352 41.02 -51.51 9.03
C ASN A 352 41.48 -52.85 9.62
N ASN A 353 41.94 -52.88 10.88
CA ASN A 353 42.31 -54.12 11.57
C ASN A 353 41.11 -54.97 12.03
N ARG A 354 39.88 -54.46 11.89
CA ARG A 354 38.66 -55.28 12.03
C ARG A 354 38.48 -56.27 10.86
N ALA A 355 39.24 -56.10 9.77
CA ALA A 355 39.10 -56.84 8.51
C ALA A 355 40.27 -57.80 8.15
N GLY A 356 41.21 -58.04 9.09
CA GLY A 356 42.08 -59.23 9.06
C GLY A 356 43.11 -59.37 7.94
N LYS A 357 43.73 -58.29 7.43
CA LYS A 357 44.82 -58.40 6.45
C LYS A 357 45.96 -57.40 6.70
N TRP A 358 47.16 -57.92 6.97
CA TRP A 358 48.40 -57.14 6.98
C TRP A 358 49.24 -57.60 5.76
N SER A 359 49.57 -56.70 4.83
CA SER A 359 50.46 -57.02 3.68
C SER A 359 51.39 -55.86 3.35
N ALA A 360 52.61 -56.22 2.96
CA ALA A 360 53.83 -55.43 2.94
C ALA A 360 54.11 -54.70 1.60
N ALA A 361 54.60 -53.46 1.67
CA ALA A 361 55.55 -52.86 0.73
C ALA A 361 56.03 -51.49 1.27
N ALA A 362 57.35 -51.27 1.24
CA ALA A 362 58.04 -50.13 1.85
C ALA A 362 58.18 -48.91 0.92
N ARG A 363 58.28 -47.70 1.50
CA ARG A 363 59.47 -46.82 1.39
C ARG A 363 59.30 -45.48 2.15
N ASP A 364 60.44 -45.01 2.64
CA ASP A 364 60.66 -43.86 3.53
C ASP A 364 60.46 -42.50 2.85
N GLY A 365 60.05 -41.50 3.65
CA GLY A 365 60.05 -40.08 3.28
C GLY A 365 59.56 -39.19 4.41
N VAL A 366 60.45 -38.31 4.90
CA VAL A 366 60.24 -37.27 5.93
C VAL A 366 60.20 -35.89 5.24
N PHE A 367 59.37 -34.93 5.70
CA PHE A 367 59.58 -33.45 5.70
C PHE A 367 58.39 -32.80 6.47
N GLN A 368 58.51 -32.08 7.62
CA GLN A 368 58.99 -30.70 7.94
C GLN A 368 58.21 -29.55 7.24
N VAL A 369 57.90 -28.35 7.79
CA VAL A 369 58.04 -27.64 9.09
C VAL A 369 57.22 -26.32 9.02
N GLY A 370 56.85 -25.74 10.17
CA GLY A 370 56.78 -24.27 10.40
C GLY A 370 55.55 -23.84 11.21
N GLY A 371 55.58 -23.15 12.34
CA GLY A 371 56.62 -22.50 13.14
C GLY A 371 55.93 -21.39 13.97
N GLY A 372 56.20 -21.29 15.27
CA GLY A 372 55.76 -20.16 16.11
C GLY A 372 55.38 -20.54 17.55
N LEU A 373 56.28 -20.30 18.50
CA LEU A 373 56.16 -20.63 19.93
C LEU A 373 56.35 -19.35 20.76
N ALA A 374 55.44 -19.08 21.72
CA ALA A 374 55.64 -18.38 23.00
C ALA A 374 54.28 -17.84 23.50
N ALA A 375 53.96 -17.70 24.79
CA ALA A 375 54.42 -18.23 26.07
C ALA A 375 53.45 -17.61 27.09
N TYR A 376 52.80 -18.40 27.94
CA TYR A 376 51.98 -17.86 29.03
C TYR A 376 52.87 -17.57 30.24
N ARG A 377 52.90 -16.31 30.69
CA ARG A 377 53.52 -15.84 31.94
C ARG A 377 52.42 -15.49 32.93
N ALA A 378 52.54 -15.99 34.16
CA ALA A 378 51.65 -15.67 35.27
C ALA A 378 51.92 -14.26 35.84
N PRO A 379 50.90 -13.62 36.44
CA PRO A 379 51.12 -12.70 37.55
C PRO A 379 50.33 -13.10 38.81
N SER A 380 50.99 -12.86 39.94
CA SER A 380 50.58 -13.04 41.33
C SER A 380 49.62 -11.93 41.82
N SER A 381 48.52 -12.28 42.50
CA SER A 381 47.78 -11.47 43.51
C SER A 381 46.70 -12.34 44.19
N PRO A 382 46.44 -12.24 45.52
CA PRO A 382 45.52 -13.11 46.28
C PRO A 382 44.05 -12.58 46.32
N PRO A 383 43.07 -13.34 46.87
CA PRO A 383 41.77 -13.60 46.25
C PRO A 383 40.65 -12.61 46.64
N LYS A 384 39.63 -12.49 45.78
CA LYS A 384 38.34 -11.88 46.11
C LYS A 384 37.19 -12.84 45.86
N GLU A 385 36.23 -12.79 46.77
CA GLU A 385 35.09 -13.70 47.00
C GLU A 385 34.08 -13.76 45.84
N LEU A 386 33.45 -14.92 45.69
CA LEU A 386 32.31 -15.18 44.82
C LEU A 386 31.00 -14.65 45.45
N PRO A 387 30.10 -14.00 44.69
CA PRO A 387 28.74 -13.78 45.16
C PRO A 387 27.80 -14.97 44.82
N ARG A 388 26.89 -15.22 45.77
CA ARG A 388 25.84 -16.24 45.74
C ARG A 388 24.68 -15.87 44.82
N VAL A 389 24.06 -16.92 44.27
CA VAL A 389 22.73 -16.95 43.62
C VAL A 389 21.63 -16.58 44.62
N PRO A 390 20.50 -15.99 44.17
CA PRO A 390 19.23 -16.53 44.66
C PRO A 390 18.10 -16.64 43.62
N GLN A 391 17.29 -17.65 43.88
CA GLN A 391 16.00 -18.01 43.27
C GLN A 391 14.91 -16.97 43.54
N ARG A 392 13.91 -16.88 42.65
CA ARG A 392 12.59 -16.29 42.96
C ARG A 392 11.57 -17.41 43.15
N THR A 393 10.87 -17.41 44.28
CA THR A 393 9.61 -18.14 44.51
C THR A 393 8.44 -17.17 44.61
N HIS A 394 7.41 -17.43 43.80
CA HIS A 394 5.96 -17.34 43.99
C HIS A 394 5.25 -16.21 44.78
N THR A 395 4.09 -15.84 44.19
CA THR A 395 2.75 -15.51 44.74
C THR A 395 2.22 -14.07 44.54
N GLY A 396 1.00 -13.97 43.96
CA GLY A 396 0.20 -12.74 43.71
C GLY A 396 -0.53 -12.27 44.98
N PRO A 397 -1.81 -11.81 44.96
CA PRO A 397 -2.71 -11.31 43.89
C PRO A 397 -3.28 -9.90 44.21
N VAL A 398 -3.91 -9.18 43.27
CA VAL A 398 -5.01 -8.21 43.57
C VAL A 398 -5.95 -8.05 42.37
N GLN A 399 -7.27 -8.07 42.64
CA GLN A 399 -8.42 -7.85 41.75
C GLN A 399 -8.68 -6.34 41.44
N PRO A 400 -9.89 -5.89 41.05
CA PRO A 400 -10.40 -5.83 39.68
C PRO A 400 -10.79 -4.38 39.26
N THR A 401 -10.80 -4.05 37.98
CA THR A 401 -11.62 -2.92 37.49
C THR A 401 -12.16 -3.18 36.10
N ASP A 402 -13.48 -3.16 36.07
CA ASP A 402 -14.45 -2.99 34.99
C ASP A 402 -13.96 -2.36 33.69
N LEU A 403 -14.22 -3.10 32.60
CA LEU A 403 -14.40 -2.57 31.24
C LEU A 403 -15.69 -3.18 30.68
N HIS A 404 -16.78 -2.42 30.79
CA HIS A 404 -17.92 -2.52 29.87
C HIS A 404 -17.62 -1.61 28.68
N VAL A 405 -17.81 -2.11 27.46
CA VAL A 405 -18.73 -1.59 26.44
C VAL A 405 -18.66 -2.56 25.25
N ILE A 406 -19.74 -3.32 25.10
CA ILE A 406 -20.01 -4.18 23.94
C ILE A 406 -20.79 -3.36 22.92
N HIS A 407 -20.34 -3.40 21.68
CA HIS A 407 -21.08 -3.04 20.48
C HIS A 407 -22.28 -3.99 20.30
N THR A 408 -23.51 -3.47 20.12
CA THR A 408 -24.49 -4.09 19.22
C THR A 408 -25.54 -3.08 18.74
N ALA A 409 -25.85 -3.16 17.45
CA ALA A 409 -26.84 -2.39 16.72
C ALA A 409 -28.29 -2.87 16.98
N ALA A 410 -29.29 -1.99 16.77
CA ALA A 410 -30.52 -2.32 16.04
C ALA A 410 -31.44 -1.10 15.84
N GLN A 411 -31.93 -1.01 14.60
CA GLN A 411 -33.12 -0.34 14.08
C GLN A 411 -34.25 -0.01 15.09
N VAL A 412 -34.96 1.11 14.87
CA VAL A 412 -36.39 1.12 14.49
C VAL A 412 -36.78 2.49 13.91
N SER A 413 -37.33 2.43 12.71
CA SER A 413 -38.12 3.44 12.02
C SER A 413 -39.57 3.39 12.52
N ALA A 414 -40.19 4.55 12.81
CA ALA A 414 -41.54 4.93 12.36
C ALA A 414 -42.24 5.97 13.27
N ARG A 415 -42.86 6.92 12.57
CA ARG A 415 -44.16 7.58 12.81
C ARG A 415 -44.27 8.76 13.80
N SER A 416 -44.40 9.93 13.17
CA SER A 416 -45.33 11.04 13.47
C SER A 416 -46.79 10.56 13.71
N PRO A 417 -47.65 11.39 14.31
CA PRO A 417 -48.17 12.62 13.67
C PRO A 417 -47.55 13.92 14.15
#